data_AF-B9L4U5-F1
#
_entry.id   AF-B9L4U5-F1
#
_cell.length_a   1.000
_cell.length_b   1.000
_cell.length_c   1.000
_cell.angle_alpha   90.00
_cell.angle_beta   90.00
_cell.angle_gamma   90.00
#
_symmetry.space_group_name_H-M   'P 1'
#
loop_
_entity.id
_entity.type
_entity.pdbx_description
1 polymer ?
#
loop_
_entity_poly.entity_id
_entity_poly.type
_entity_poly.pdbx_seq_one_letter_code
_entity_poly.pdbx_strand_id
1 'polypeptide(L)'
;MMTREREERDQWEERIPERSLVVREPWASYIVQGRKTWEIRRYPTRVRGRIGIVSQRGLIGAVRLTRVLGPFTVEELLEEIERHLAPEAFLREYAQERPLWAWELEEAEEFAEPYEVERAGGPRIWVVRRQVRRRDH
;
A
#
# COMPACT_ATOMS: atom_id res chain seq x y z
N MET A 1 12.24 -24.50 -24.51
CA MET A 1 11.50 -25.05 -23.36
C MET A 1 11.96 -24.28 -22.13
N MET A 2 11.04 -23.62 -21.40
CA MET A 2 11.40 -22.93 -20.16
C MET A 2 11.59 -23.97 -19.05
N THR A 3 12.52 -23.74 -18.12
CA THR A 3 12.73 -24.63 -16.97
C THR A 3 11.70 -24.32 -15.90
N ARG A 4 11.29 -25.33 -15.14
CA ARG A 4 10.35 -25.20 -14.01
C ARG A 4 10.77 -24.10 -13.02
N GLU A 5 12.06 -23.99 -12.75
CA GLU A 5 12.63 -22.95 -11.87
C GLU A 5 12.46 -21.52 -12.44
N ARG A 6 12.47 -21.37 -13.77
CA ARG A 6 12.22 -20.08 -14.43
C ARG A 6 10.75 -19.70 -14.32
N GLU A 7 9.86 -20.65 -14.55
CA GLU A 7 8.40 -20.43 -14.46
C GLU A 7 7.97 -20.08 -13.03
N GLU A 8 8.49 -20.80 -12.03
CA GLU A 8 8.19 -20.53 -10.62
C GLU A 8 8.69 -19.15 -10.16
N ARG A 9 9.85 -18.71 -10.67
CA ARG A 9 10.38 -17.37 -10.39
C ARG A 9 9.57 -16.27 -11.10
N ASP A 10 9.22 -16.48 -12.37
CA ASP A 10 8.45 -15.51 -13.14
C ASP A 10 7.07 -15.28 -12.48
N GLN A 11 6.42 -16.35 -12.03
CA GLN A 11 5.17 -16.26 -11.24
C GLN A 11 5.35 -15.53 -9.91
N TRP A 12 6.48 -15.74 -9.21
CA TRP A 12 6.78 -15.03 -7.97
C TRP A 12 7.01 -13.53 -8.19
N GLU A 13 7.76 -13.16 -9.21
CA GLU A 13 8.07 -11.77 -9.54
C GLU A 13 6.85 -11.00 -10.00
N GLU A 14 5.96 -11.64 -10.75
CA GLU A 14 4.66 -11.09 -11.14
C GLU A 14 3.76 -10.87 -9.92
N ARG A 15 3.67 -11.88 -9.04
CA ARG A 15 2.78 -11.86 -7.88
C ARG A 15 3.25 -10.96 -6.75
N ILE A 16 4.55 -10.87 -6.49
CA ILE A 16 5.11 -10.06 -5.41
C ILE A 16 5.72 -8.77 -5.97
N PRO A 17 5.16 -7.58 -5.68
CA PRO A 17 5.69 -6.32 -6.17
C PRO A 17 7.12 -6.04 -5.66
N GLU A 18 7.91 -5.30 -6.46
CA GLU A 18 9.27 -4.91 -6.06
C GLU A 18 9.31 -4.06 -4.79
N ARG A 19 8.28 -3.22 -4.60
CA ARG A 19 8.10 -2.32 -3.46
C ARG A 19 6.72 -2.51 -2.86
N SER A 20 6.66 -2.51 -1.55
CA SER A 20 5.42 -2.62 -0.79
C SER A 20 5.33 -1.50 0.25
N LEU A 21 4.18 -0.83 0.30
CA LEU A 21 3.89 0.26 1.21
C LEU A 21 3.45 -0.31 2.56
N VAL A 22 4.05 0.18 3.64
CA VAL A 22 3.60 -0.14 5.00
C VAL A 22 2.43 0.77 5.36
N VAL A 23 1.30 0.15 5.71
CA VAL A 23 0.03 0.82 6.07
C VAL A 23 -0.50 0.19 7.35
N ARG A 24 -1.04 1.01 8.25
CA ARG A 24 -1.66 0.50 9.50
C ARG A 24 -3.08 -0.02 9.21
N GLU A 25 -3.53 -0.95 10.03
CA GLU A 25 -4.95 -1.32 10.06
C GLU A 25 -5.78 -0.16 10.67
N PRO A 26 -7.06 0.00 10.28
CA PRO A 26 -7.81 -0.82 9.31
C PRO A 26 -7.57 -0.44 7.84
N TRP A 27 -6.81 0.64 7.58
CA TRP A 27 -6.63 1.21 6.25
C TRP A 27 -5.99 0.24 5.26
N ALA A 28 -5.02 -0.55 5.72
CA ALA A 28 -4.38 -1.58 4.91
C ALA A 28 -5.40 -2.57 4.34
N SER A 29 -6.31 -3.08 5.17
CA SER A 29 -7.39 -3.96 4.74
C SER A 29 -8.33 -3.27 3.76
N TYR A 30 -8.73 -2.02 4.02
CA TYR A 30 -9.62 -1.28 3.12
C TYR A 30 -9.01 -1.06 1.73
N ILE A 31 -7.69 -0.87 1.66
CA ILE A 31 -6.98 -0.71 0.39
C ILE A 31 -7.05 -2.00 -0.43
N VAL A 32 -6.64 -3.15 0.14
CA VAL A 32 -6.60 -4.42 -0.61
C VAL A 32 -7.99 -4.97 -0.95
N GLN A 33 -9.00 -4.58 -0.17
CA GLN A 33 -10.42 -4.85 -0.46
C GLN A 33 -11.03 -3.89 -1.51
N GLY A 34 -10.27 -2.91 -2.01
CA GLY A 34 -10.75 -1.92 -2.98
C GLY A 34 -11.73 -0.89 -2.41
N ARG A 35 -11.94 -0.86 -1.09
CA ARG A 35 -12.85 0.10 -0.41
C ARG A 35 -12.23 1.49 -0.26
N LYS A 36 -10.90 1.56 -0.14
CA LYS A 36 -10.12 2.79 0.01
C LYS A 36 -9.22 2.95 -1.21
N THR A 37 -9.58 3.87 -2.10
CA THR A 37 -8.88 4.14 -3.36
C THR A 37 -7.84 5.25 -3.24
N TRP A 38 -7.88 6.06 -2.18
CA TRP A 38 -6.88 7.10 -1.91
C TRP A 38 -6.12 6.82 -0.61
N GLU A 39 -4.80 6.72 -0.68
CA GLU A 39 -3.92 6.67 0.49
C GLU A 39 -3.37 8.06 0.81
N ILE A 40 -3.61 8.54 2.04
CA ILE A 40 -3.28 9.91 2.44
C ILE A 40 -1.89 9.96 3.08
N ARG A 41 -1.02 10.85 2.59
CA ARG A 41 0.37 10.98 3.05
C ARG A 41 0.78 12.43 3.19
N ARG A 42 1.74 12.70 4.08
CA ARG A 42 2.40 14.01 4.25
C ARG A 42 3.42 14.36 3.17
N TYR A 43 3.67 13.49 2.20
CA TYR A 43 4.62 13.73 1.12
C TYR A 43 4.17 13.03 -0.16
N PRO A 44 4.45 13.61 -1.34
CA PRO A 44 4.23 12.93 -2.62
C PRO A 44 5.29 11.83 -2.82
N THR A 45 5.02 10.92 -3.75
CA THR A 45 5.99 9.89 -4.18
C THR A 45 6.16 9.88 -5.70
N ARG A 46 7.35 9.48 -6.16
CA ARG A 46 7.63 9.19 -7.58
C ARG A 46 7.33 7.73 -7.96
N VAL A 47 7.03 6.87 -6.99
CA VAL A 47 6.66 5.46 -7.25
C VAL A 47 5.37 5.41 -8.06
N ARG A 48 5.30 4.54 -9.07
CA ARG A 48 4.12 4.26 -9.90
C ARG A 48 4.08 2.77 -10.22
N GLY A 49 2.91 2.28 -10.61
CA GLY A 49 2.71 0.88 -11.00
C GLY A 49 2.30 -0.02 -9.83
N ARG A 50 2.43 -1.33 -10.00
CA ARG A 50 2.00 -2.33 -9.01
C ARG A 50 2.89 -2.27 -7.76
N ILE A 51 2.28 -2.08 -6.60
CA ILE A 51 2.93 -2.05 -5.29
C ILE A 51 2.21 -3.00 -4.34
N GLY A 52 2.95 -3.54 -3.37
CA GLY A 52 2.36 -4.37 -2.32
C GLY A 52 1.82 -3.52 -1.16
N ILE A 53 0.91 -4.08 -0.37
CA ILE A 53 0.42 -3.46 0.87
C ILE A 53 0.80 -4.35 2.04
N VAL A 54 1.62 -3.80 2.94
CA VAL A 54 2.09 -4.48 4.14
C VAL A 54 1.36 -3.93 5.35
N SER A 55 0.70 -4.81 6.10
CA SER A 55 0.11 -4.50 7.41
C SER A 55 0.88 -5.20 8.54
N GLN A 56 0.38 -5.15 9.78
CA GLN A 56 0.96 -5.94 10.88
C GLN A 56 0.98 -7.45 10.62
N ARG A 57 0.10 -7.95 9.74
CA ARG A 57 -0.03 -9.38 9.40
C ARG A 57 1.01 -9.89 8.40
N GLY A 58 1.67 -8.98 7.66
CA GLY A 58 2.56 -9.32 6.55
C GLY A 58 2.20 -8.52 5.29
N LEU A 59 2.63 -8.99 4.12
CA LEU A 59 2.19 -8.49 2.82
C LEU A 59 0.82 -9.12 2.50
N ILE A 60 -0.24 -8.32 2.53
CA ILE A 60 -1.63 -8.79 2.50
C ILE A 60 -2.32 -8.63 1.14
N GLY A 61 -1.66 -7.98 0.18
CA GLY A 61 -2.23 -7.75 -1.14
C GLY A 61 -1.39 -6.79 -1.95
N ALA A 62 -1.92 -6.41 -3.12
CA ALA A 62 -1.31 -5.47 -4.03
C ALA A 62 -2.35 -4.51 -4.61
N VAL A 63 -1.86 -3.37 -5.10
CA VAL A 63 -2.63 -2.35 -5.82
C VAL A 63 -1.74 -1.73 -6.89
N ARG A 64 -2.32 -0.99 -7.83
CA ARG A 64 -1.59 -0.10 -8.75
C ARG A 64 -1.66 1.34 -8.25
N LEU A 65 -0.51 1.96 -7.98
CA LEU A 65 -0.42 3.39 -7.70
C LEU A 65 -0.33 4.15 -9.03
N THR A 66 -1.43 4.79 -9.43
CA THR A 66 -1.59 5.43 -10.74
C THR A 66 -1.26 6.92 -10.70
N ARG A 67 -1.75 7.63 -9.67
CA ARG A 67 -1.56 9.08 -9.53
C ARG A 67 -1.14 9.49 -8.12
N VAL A 68 -0.57 10.69 -8.04
CA VAL A 68 -0.36 11.40 -6.77
C VAL A 68 -0.98 12.78 -6.97
N LEU A 69 -1.97 13.07 -6.14
CA LEU A 69 -2.83 14.26 -6.21
C LEU A 69 -2.56 15.17 -5.02
N GLY A 70 -2.86 16.45 -5.19
CA GLY A 70 -2.66 17.50 -4.19
C GLY A 70 -1.52 18.48 -4.56
N PRO A 71 -1.07 19.30 -3.60
CA PRO A 71 -1.46 19.29 -2.19
C PRO A 71 -2.95 19.57 -1.95
N PHE A 72 -3.50 19.00 -0.87
CA PHE A 72 -4.86 19.25 -0.38
C PHE A 72 -4.83 19.80 1.04
N THR A 73 -5.81 20.63 1.36
CA THR A 73 -6.21 20.98 2.74
C THR A 73 -7.02 19.84 3.38
N VAL A 74 -7.29 19.92 4.69
CA VAL A 74 -8.17 18.95 5.34
C VAL A 74 -9.59 19.10 4.82
N GLU A 75 -10.03 20.34 4.60
CA GLU A 75 -11.36 20.68 4.11
C GLU A 75 -11.62 20.08 2.72
N GLU A 76 -10.67 20.20 1.79
CA GLU A 76 -10.77 19.55 0.46
C GLU A 76 -10.78 18.02 0.55
N LEU A 77 -10.06 17.42 1.52
CA LEU A 77 -10.11 15.97 1.72
C LEU A 77 -11.46 15.52 2.29
N LEU A 78 -12.11 16.31 3.15
CA LEU A 78 -13.42 15.94 3.69
C LEU A 78 -14.51 15.82 2.62
N GLU A 79 -14.37 16.53 1.49
CA GLU A 79 -15.24 16.40 0.33
C GLU A 79 -15.05 15.05 -0.39
N GLU A 80 -13.89 14.40 -0.22
CA GLU A 80 -13.50 13.15 -0.87
C GLU A 80 -13.44 11.98 0.14
N ILE A 81 -14.18 12.08 1.25
CA ILE A 81 -14.14 11.12 2.37
C ILE A 81 -14.41 9.69 1.92
N GLU A 82 -15.25 9.47 0.91
CA GLU A 82 -15.56 8.15 0.36
C GLU A 82 -14.34 7.46 -0.27
N ARG A 83 -13.36 8.23 -0.78
CA ARG A 83 -12.15 7.67 -1.42
C ARG A 83 -11.11 7.22 -0.41
N HIS A 84 -10.97 7.92 0.71
CA HIS A 84 -9.90 7.67 1.67
C HIS A 84 -10.39 7.16 3.03
N LEU A 85 -11.67 7.29 3.34
CA LEU A 85 -12.36 6.78 4.55
C LEU A 85 -11.80 7.29 5.89
N ALA A 86 -10.98 8.35 5.87
CA ALA A 86 -10.30 8.86 7.05
C ALA A 86 -11.17 9.93 7.74
N PRO A 87 -11.56 9.75 9.01
CA PRO A 87 -12.36 10.74 9.73
C PRO A 87 -11.62 12.06 9.89
N GLU A 88 -12.38 13.15 10.04
CA GLU A 88 -11.86 14.51 10.22
C GLU A 88 -10.83 14.62 11.35
N ALA A 89 -11.14 14.07 12.53
CA ALA A 89 -10.24 14.13 13.68
C ALA A 89 -8.87 13.50 13.36
N PHE A 90 -8.86 12.37 12.65
CA PHE A 90 -7.63 11.72 12.21
C PHE A 90 -6.89 12.58 11.18
N LEU A 91 -7.59 13.15 10.19
CA LEU A 91 -6.96 14.01 9.18
C LEU A 91 -6.31 15.24 9.81
N ARG A 92 -6.98 15.92 10.74
CA ARG A 92 -6.44 17.11 11.43
C ARG A 92 -5.20 16.76 12.26
N GLU A 93 -5.26 15.69 13.04
CA GLU A 93 -4.10 15.19 13.81
C GLU A 93 -2.94 14.80 12.87
N TYR A 94 -3.25 14.09 11.78
CA TYR A 94 -2.24 13.62 10.84
C TYR A 94 -1.63 14.76 10.03
N ALA A 95 -2.40 15.77 9.63
CA ALA A 95 -1.92 16.93 8.87
C ALA A 95 -0.96 17.81 9.69
N GLN A 96 -1.26 18.05 10.97
CA GLN A 96 -0.56 19.05 11.79
C GLN A 96 -0.44 20.40 11.05
N GLU A 97 -1.55 20.86 10.48
CA GLU A 97 -1.67 22.11 9.71
C GLU A 97 -0.83 22.16 8.42
N ARG A 98 -0.33 21.02 7.95
CA ARG A 98 0.39 20.91 6.67
C ARG A 98 -0.53 20.33 5.59
N PRO A 99 -0.32 20.73 4.32
CA PRO A 99 -1.01 20.09 3.22
C PRO A 99 -0.70 18.59 3.16
N LEU A 100 -1.65 17.83 2.63
CA LEU A 100 -1.57 16.39 2.43
C LEU A 100 -1.63 16.04 0.94
N TRP A 101 -1.21 14.83 0.62
CA TRP A 101 -1.27 14.27 -0.72
C TRP A 101 -2.09 12.99 -0.70
N ALA A 102 -2.88 12.78 -1.76
CA ALA A 102 -3.60 11.54 -1.97
C ALA A 102 -2.88 10.71 -3.04
N TRP A 103 -2.51 9.49 -2.70
CA TRP A 103 -1.97 8.52 -3.66
C TRP A 103 -3.14 7.68 -4.16
N GLU A 104 -3.45 7.80 -5.45
CA GLU A 104 -4.56 7.10 -6.08
C GLU A 104 -4.16 5.65 -6.38
N LEU A 105 -5.01 4.73 -5.94
CA LEU A 105 -4.82 3.29 -5.95
C LEU A 105 -5.96 2.63 -6.72
N GLU A 106 -5.59 1.75 -7.65
CA GLU A 106 -6.49 0.99 -8.51
C GLU A 106 -6.11 -0.50 -8.48
N GLU A 107 -6.87 -1.35 -9.17
CA GLU A 107 -6.55 -2.78 -9.36
C GLU A 107 -6.25 -3.50 -8.03
N ALA A 108 -7.09 -3.30 -7.02
CA ALA A 108 -6.89 -3.90 -5.72
C ALA A 108 -7.00 -5.43 -5.77
N GLU A 109 -6.01 -6.09 -5.19
CA GLU A 109 -5.92 -7.54 -5.06
C GLU A 109 -5.62 -7.88 -3.61
N GLU A 110 -6.57 -8.51 -2.93
CA GLU A 110 -6.34 -9.12 -1.62
C GLU A 110 -5.76 -10.52 -1.81
N PHE A 111 -4.66 -10.81 -1.11
CA PHE A 111 -4.09 -12.15 -1.12
C PHE A 111 -4.87 -13.07 -0.19
N ALA A 112 -5.07 -14.32 -0.62
CA ALA A 112 -5.76 -15.33 0.18
C ALA A 112 -5.13 -15.51 1.56
N GLU A 113 -3.80 -15.43 1.64
CA GLU A 113 -3.05 -15.44 2.89
C GLU A 113 -1.92 -14.40 2.86
N PRO A 114 -1.58 -13.79 4.02
CA PRO A 114 -0.47 -12.86 4.10
C PRO A 114 0.89 -13.55 3.87
N TYR A 115 1.73 -12.97 3.02
CA TYR A 115 3.14 -13.35 2.93
C TYR A 115 3.93 -12.77 4.09
N GLU A 116 4.93 -13.51 4.58
CA GLU A 116 5.79 -13.03 5.65
C GLU A 116 6.69 -11.89 5.17
N VAL A 117 6.98 -10.96 6.07
CA VAL A 117 7.84 -9.82 5.80
C VAL A 117 8.89 -9.72 6.88
N GLU A 118 10.15 -9.87 6.49
CA GLU A 118 11.31 -9.61 7.34
C GLU A 118 11.36 -8.12 7.69
N ARG A 119 10.96 -7.78 8.91
CA ARG A 119 11.01 -6.42 9.44
C ARG A 119 12.40 -6.14 9.98
N ALA A 120 13.25 -5.51 9.18
CA ALA A 120 14.44 -4.85 9.73
C ALA A 120 14.00 -3.75 10.71
N GLY A 121 14.73 -3.57 11.81
CA GLY A 121 14.35 -2.64 12.88
C GLY A 121 14.12 -1.19 12.41
N GLY A 122 13.10 -0.54 12.98
CA GLY A 122 12.75 0.87 12.75
C GLY A 122 11.54 1.09 11.82
N PRO A 123 10.89 2.28 11.90
CA PRO A 123 9.74 2.61 11.07
C PRO A 123 10.18 2.76 9.60
N ARG A 124 9.66 1.90 8.72
CA ARG A 124 9.88 1.96 7.27
C ARG A 124 8.59 2.23 6.55
N ILE A 125 8.63 3.14 5.58
CA ILE A 125 7.50 3.39 4.67
C ILE A 125 7.42 2.30 3.60
N TRP A 126 8.57 1.80 3.14
CA TRP A 126 8.67 0.82 2.05
C TRP A 126 9.42 -0.45 2.48
N VAL A 127 8.90 -1.58 2.03
CA VAL A 127 9.52 -2.91 2.07
C VAL A 127 9.85 -3.33 0.64
N VAL A 128 10.98 -3.99 0.43
CA VAL A 128 11.36 -4.50 -0.90
C VAL A 128 11.11 -6.01 -1.02
N ARG A 129 10.84 -6.51 -2.23
CA ARG A 129 10.53 -7.92 -2.53
C ARG A 129 11.45 -8.93 -1.83
N ARG A 130 12.76 -8.66 -1.77
CA ARG A 130 13.75 -9.55 -1.12
C ARG A 130 13.49 -9.81 0.37
N GLN A 131 12.66 -9.00 1.03
CA GLN A 131 12.27 -9.17 2.43
C GLN A 131 10.97 -9.99 2.58
N VAL A 132 10.34 -10.40 1.48
CA VAL A 132 9.08 -11.15 1.47
C VAL A 132 9.39 -12.65 1.38
N ARG A 133 8.71 -13.46 2.18
CA ARG A 133 8.79 -14.93 2.17
C ARG A 133 7.39 -15.54 2.10
N ARG A 134 7.30 -16.76 1.58
CA ARG A 134 6.10 -17.58 1.79
C ARG A 134 5.99 -17.89 3.28
N ARG A 135 4.78 -18.03 3.80
CA ARG A 135 4.61 -18.64 5.12
C ARG A 135 4.99 -20.11 4.99
N ASP A 136 5.93 -20.53 5.82
CA ASP A 136 6.22 -21.95 5.99
C ASP A 136 5.21 -22.50 7.02
N HIS A 137 4.51 -23.58 6.66
CA HIS A 137 3.63 -24.32 7.56
C HIS A 137 4.38 -25.46 8.23
#